data_AF-A0A1B7NFZ9-F1
#
_entry.id   AF-A0A1B7NFZ9-F1
#
_cell.length_a   1.000
_cell.length_b   1.000
_cell.length_c   1.000
_cell.angle_alpha   90.00
_cell.angle_beta   90.00
_cell.angle_gamma   90.00
#
_symmetry.space_group_name_H-M   'P 1'
#
loop_
_entity.id
_entity.type
_entity.pdbx_description
1 polymer ?
#
loop_
_entity_poly.entity_id
_entity_poly.type
_entity_poly.pdbx_seq_one_letter_code
_entity_poly.pdbx_strand_id
1 'polypeptide(L)'
;MSTLPISKSALKQQFNRRIKNEAKAVMHQSPRFPLLRKIDQSAPSKHFTKLIEELPRRHSSSNYAQGMHHQTNTCVGSRKSPAPPARNATCAKNLSITSSLSALHTPDNAIPSFFTCTEPFTIGDASKPSPVLLSKDAHFISLTLPGWSNTSPPPPSTSYNACLTRSDMTALLTHHYSNSNIHDIKLYISGGSFGAAPAQILYGAPYDKFPFGRCILGVLLMGPISPFRYHKDFAKCMTWSNYFMTGPVAYCMPFNLMVRLMTFVLARRVATVEGAEAFLRETVFDKMDQAERETFARWREARGRALGETERIMAENIVKSVSKSWVDLMLIPHVLHSDWGFRPDELNILVRMSCSQRARMIWVGLMLMRLSV
;
A
#
# COMPACT_ATOMS: atom_id res chain seq x y z
N MET A 1 -49.01 4.38 26.94
CA MET A 1 -48.05 5.17 26.14
C MET A 1 -47.17 4.22 25.34
N SER A 2 -47.45 4.03 24.06
CA SER A 2 -46.64 3.18 23.18
C SER A 2 -45.40 3.95 22.72
N THR A 3 -44.21 3.48 23.11
CA THR A 3 -42.94 4.03 22.64
C THR A 3 -42.78 3.73 21.15
N LEU A 4 -42.47 4.76 20.36
CA LEU A 4 -42.25 4.62 18.93
C LEU A 4 -41.00 3.74 18.66
N PRO A 5 -41.01 2.93 17.59
CA PRO A 5 -39.88 2.08 17.25
C PRO A 5 -38.62 2.90 16.93
N ILE A 6 -37.49 2.47 17.48
CA ILE A 6 -36.19 3.11 17.26
C ILE A 6 -35.80 2.95 15.79
N SER A 7 -35.42 4.04 15.13
CA SER A 7 -35.01 4.01 13.73
C SER A 7 -33.71 3.21 13.53
N LYS A 8 -33.54 2.59 12.36
CA LYS A 8 -32.30 1.88 12.00
C LYS A 8 -31.06 2.79 12.09
N SER A 9 -31.21 4.09 11.81
CA SER A 9 -30.12 5.06 11.94
C SER A 9 -29.74 5.29 13.40
N ALA A 10 -30.72 5.39 14.30
CA ALA A 10 -30.48 5.53 15.74
C ALA A 10 -29.77 4.29 16.31
N LEU A 11 -30.19 3.08 15.92
CA LEU A 11 -29.49 1.84 16.32
C LEU A 11 -28.03 1.81 15.87
N LYS A 12 -27.75 2.21 14.62
CA LYS A 12 -26.39 2.29 14.07
C LYS A 12 -25.54 3.33 14.80
N GLN A 13 -26.10 4.49 15.14
CA GLN A 13 -25.41 5.52 15.91
C GLN A 13 -25.11 5.03 17.33
N GLN A 14 -26.06 4.37 17.98
CA GLN A 14 -25.88 3.79 19.32
C GLN A 14 -24.77 2.74 19.32
N PHE A 15 -24.75 1.85 18.33
CA PHE A 15 -23.70 0.84 18.16
C PHE A 15 -22.31 1.48 17.97
N ASN A 16 -22.19 2.48 17.08
CA ASN A 16 -20.92 3.19 16.87
C ASN A 16 -20.45 3.94 18.12
N ARG A 17 -21.38 4.54 18.88
CA ARG A 17 -21.07 5.22 20.15
C ARG A 17 -20.53 4.24 21.18
N ARG A 18 -21.10 3.03 21.24
CA ARG A 18 -20.63 1.95 22.11
C ARG A 18 -19.21 1.52 21.74
N ILE A 19 -18.93 1.25 20.47
CA ILE A 19 -17.57 0.90 20.00
C ILE A 19 -16.55 1.98 20.35
N LYS A 20 -16.88 3.26 20.13
CA LYS A 20 -15.99 4.38 20.48
C LYS A 20 -15.70 4.43 21.98
N ASN A 21 -16.71 4.24 22.81
CA ASN A 21 -16.56 4.26 24.26
C ASN A 21 -15.72 3.07 24.75
N GLU A 22 -15.92 1.88 24.22
CA GLU A 22 -15.15 0.68 24.55
C GLU A 22 -13.68 0.84 24.12
N ALA A 23 -13.41 1.35 22.92
CA ALA A 23 -12.06 1.63 22.45
C ALA A 23 -11.35 2.68 23.35
N LYS A 24 -12.07 3.73 23.76
CA LYS A 24 -11.56 4.74 24.68
C LYS A 24 -11.24 4.15 26.05
N ALA A 25 -12.13 3.31 26.61
CA ALA A 25 -11.93 2.65 27.89
C ALA A 25 -10.69 1.74 27.87
N VAL A 26 -10.53 0.93 26.83
CA VAL A 26 -9.35 0.06 26.63
C VAL A 26 -8.07 0.89 26.52
N MET A 27 -8.10 2.02 25.80
CA MET A 27 -6.95 2.92 25.71
C MET A 27 -6.58 3.49 27.08
N HIS A 28 -7.55 3.92 27.89
CA HIS A 28 -7.30 4.46 29.23
C HIS A 28 -6.74 3.44 30.21
N GLN A 29 -7.04 2.15 30.03
CA GLN A 29 -6.49 1.06 30.86
C GLN A 29 -5.06 0.64 30.46
N SER A 30 -4.55 1.15 29.34
CA SER A 30 -3.19 0.83 28.90
C SER A 30 -2.15 1.47 29.85
N PRO A 31 -1.17 0.69 30.37
CA PRO A 31 -0.06 1.23 31.17
C PRO A 31 0.75 2.32 30.45
N ARG A 32 0.65 2.37 29.11
CA ARG A 32 1.33 3.34 28.26
C ARG A 32 0.47 4.58 27.94
N PHE A 33 -0.80 4.64 28.36
CA PHE A 33 -1.66 5.79 28.12
C PHE A 33 -1.13 7.12 28.69
N PRO A 34 -0.51 7.15 29.89
CA PRO A 34 0.15 8.36 30.40
C PRO A 34 1.36 8.78 29.56
N LEU A 35 2.09 7.83 28.95
CA LEU A 35 3.25 8.08 28.09
C LEU A 35 2.84 8.63 26.72
N LEU A 36 1.73 8.13 26.14
CA LEU A 36 1.15 8.67 24.90
C LEU A 36 0.69 10.13 25.05
N ARG A 37 0.30 10.56 26.26
CA ARG A 37 0.00 11.96 26.57
C ARG A 37 1.24 12.86 26.68
N LYS A 38 2.42 12.29 26.94
CA LYS A 38 3.70 13.01 27.01
C LYS A 38 4.36 13.21 25.65
N ILE A 39 3.86 12.55 24.60
CA ILE A 39 4.27 12.84 23.22
C ILE A 39 3.75 14.25 22.87
N ASP A 40 4.70 15.09 22.48
CA ASP A 40 4.59 16.50 22.06
C ASP A 40 3.17 16.99 21.74
N GLN A 41 2.73 18.04 22.45
CA GLN A 41 1.41 18.63 22.24
C GLN A 41 1.24 19.28 20.85
N SER A 42 2.33 19.52 20.12
CA SER A 42 2.33 20.00 18.74
C SER A 42 2.20 18.88 17.69
N ALA A 43 2.13 17.61 18.10
CA ALA A 43 2.02 16.49 17.17
C ALA A 43 0.72 16.54 16.34
N PRO A 44 0.78 16.32 15.01
CA PRO A 44 -0.34 16.50 14.06
C PRO A 44 -1.61 15.68 14.34
N SER A 45 -1.54 14.66 15.20
CA SER A 45 -2.62 13.71 15.42
C SER A 45 -3.88 14.34 16.04
N LYS A 46 -3.73 15.37 16.88
CA LYS A 46 -4.87 16.10 17.45
C LYS A 46 -5.55 17.01 16.42
N HIS A 47 -4.76 17.67 15.57
CA HIS A 47 -5.30 18.54 14.53
C HIS A 47 -6.07 17.72 13.47
N PHE A 48 -5.56 16.53 13.16
CA PHE A 48 -6.23 15.55 12.30
C PHE A 48 -7.51 14.98 12.93
N THR A 49 -7.49 14.71 14.25
CA THR A 49 -8.69 14.26 14.97
C THR A 49 -9.78 15.33 14.97
N LYS A 50 -9.42 16.59 15.18
CA LYS A 50 -10.35 17.74 15.13
C LYS A 50 -10.93 17.95 13.72
N LEU A 51 -10.09 17.80 12.68
CA LEU A 51 -10.51 17.85 11.27
C LEU A 51 -11.53 16.73 10.92
N ILE A 52 -11.35 15.53 11.48
CA ILE A 52 -12.24 14.37 11.27
C ILE A 52 -13.59 14.56 12.00
N GLU A 53 -13.61 15.32 13.10
CA GLU A 53 -14.82 15.60 13.89
C GLU A 53 -15.72 16.67 13.26
N GLU A 54 -15.17 17.57 12.44
CA GLU A 54 -15.89 18.69 11.82
C GLU A 54 -16.58 18.36 10.48
N LEU A 55 -16.39 17.15 9.92
CA LEU A 55 -16.97 16.78 8.62
C LEU A 55 -18.44 16.27 8.72
N PRO A 56 -19.40 16.88 7.99
CA PRO A 56 -20.81 16.45 8.01
C PRO A 56 -21.01 15.16 7.21
N ARG A 57 -21.62 14.13 7.81
CA ARG A 57 -21.85 12.82 7.18
C ARG A 57 -23.32 12.65 6.80
N ARG A 58 -23.63 12.54 5.50
CA ARG A 58 -24.93 12.04 5.02
C ARG A 58 -24.77 10.87 4.05
N HIS A 59 -25.74 9.97 4.14
CA HIS A 59 -25.80 8.67 3.47
C HIS A 59 -26.60 8.78 2.16
N SER A 60 -26.14 8.09 1.11
CA SER A 60 -27.02 7.62 0.03
C SER A 60 -26.53 6.27 -0.51
N SER A 61 -27.52 5.46 -0.90
CA SER A 61 -27.42 4.07 -1.35
C SER A 61 -28.49 3.85 -2.43
N SER A 62 -28.11 3.37 -3.63
CA SER A 62 -28.93 2.59 -4.59
C SER A 62 -28.10 2.39 -5.86
N ASN A 63 -27.75 1.15 -6.25
CA ASN A 63 -28.43 0.25 -7.20
C ASN A 63 -28.26 0.63 -8.68
N TYR A 64 -27.58 -0.24 -9.43
CA TYR A 64 -27.54 -0.28 -10.89
C TYR A 64 -27.88 -1.70 -11.37
N ALA A 65 -28.69 -1.78 -12.43
CA ALA A 65 -28.93 -2.99 -13.21
C ALA A 65 -28.71 -2.69 -14.71
N GLN A 66 -27.77 -3.46 -15.28
CA GLN A 66 -27.67 -4.06 -16.62
C GLN A 66 -27.87 -3.25 -17.92
N GLY A 67 -26.89 -3.43 -18.81
CA GLY A 67 -27.05 -3.37 -20.26
C GLY A 67 -25.70 -3.49 -20.99
N MET A 68 -25.36 -4.67 -21.54
CA MET A 68 -24.25 -4.85 -22.51
C MET A 68 -24.76 -5.60 -23.73
N HIS A 69 -24.48 -5.06 -24.92
CA HIS A 69 -24.60 -5.72 -26.21
C HIS A 69 -23.21 -5.89 -26.86
N HIS A 70 -23.06 -7.00 -27.56
CA HIS A 70 -21.90 -7.47 -28.33
C HIS A 70 -21.37 -6.51 -29.40
N GLN A 71 -20.06 -6.62 -29.68
CA GLN A 71 -19.58 -6.83 -31.05
C GLN A 71 -18.15 -7.41 -31.10
N THR A 72 -17.95 -8.28 -32.08
CA THR A 72 -16.73 -9.03 -32.47
C THR A 72 -15.98 -8.29 -33.59
N ASN A 73 -14.64 -8.41 -33.64
CA ASN A 73 -13.88 -8.83 -34.85
C ASN A 73 -12.33 -8.77 -34.68
N THR A 74 -11.69 -9.88 -35.11
CA THR A 74 -10.45 -10.10 -35.91
C THR A 74 -9.59 -8.89 -36.33
N CYS A 75 -8.27 -8.92 -36.59
CA CYS A 75 -7.21 -9.93 -36.72
C CYS A 75 -5.83 -9.22 -36.96
N VAL A 76 -4.71 -9.94 -36.68
CA VAL A 76 -3.39 -9.96 -37.39
C VAL A 76 -2.45 -8.73 -37.37
N GLY A 77 -1.16 -8.98 -37.06
CA GLY A 77 -0.03 -8.19 -37.62
C GLY A 77 1.23 -8.11 -36.75
N SER A 78 2.18 -9.03 -36.95
CA SER A 78 3.53 -9.07 -36.33
C SER A 78 4.53 -8.15 -37.06
N ARG A 79 5.47 -7.53 -36.32
CA ARG A 79 6.85 -7.24 -36.80
C ARG A 79 7.80 -7.04 -35.62
N LYS A 80 8.88 -7.83 -35.60
CA LYS A 80 10.04 -7.72 -34.70
C LYS A 80 11.09 -6.80 -35.35
N SER A 81 11.69 -5.93 -34.54
CA SER A 81 12.93 -5.21 -34.89
C SER A 81 14.02 -5.50 -33.85
N PRO A 82 15.32 -5.46 -34.24
CA PRO A 82 16.42 -6.03 -33.47
C PRO A 82 16.97 -5.08 -32.40
N ALA A 83 17.59 -5.68 -31.38
CA ALA A 83 18.16 -4.99 -30.22
C ALA A 83 19.62 -4.53 -30.46
N PRO A 84 20.04 -3.39 -29.87
CA PRO A 84 21.43 -2.92 -29.90
C PRO A 84 22.32 -3.58 -28.82
N PRO A 85 23.66 -3.48 -28.94
CA PRO A 85 24.61 -4.32 -28.21
C PRO A 85 24.82 -3.92 -26.74
N ALA A 86 25.10 -4.94 -25.93
CA ALA A 86 25.25 -4.88 -24.47
C ALA A 86 26.57 -4.23 -24.03
N ARG A 87 26.50 -3.31 -23.06
CA ARG A 87 27.63 -2.86 -22.24
C ARG A 87 27.67 -3.67 -20.94
N ASN A 88 28.89 -4.00 -20.51
CA ASN A 88 29.20 -4.85 -19.36
C ASN A 88 28.69 -4.26 -18.03
N ALA A 89 27.67 -4.88 -17.45
CA ALA A 89 27.23 -4.69 -16.06
C ALA A 89 26.98 -6.07 -15.44
N THR A 90 27.97 -6.61 -14.73
CA THR A 90 27.98 -8.03 -14.30
C THR A 90 27.78 -8.23 -12.79
N CYS A 91 27.25 -7.26 -12.04
CA CYS A 91 27.00 -7.45 -10.60
C CYS A 91 25.53 -7.26 -10.14
N ALA A 92 24.61 -6.82 -11.00
CA ALA A 92 23.23 -6.49 -10.60
C ALA A 92 22.12 -7.36 -11.23
N LYS A 93 22.47 -8.43 -11.97
CA LYS A 93 21.51 -9.11 -12.87
C LYS A 93 20.37 -9.88 -12.20
N ASN A 94 20.35 -10.01 -10.86
CA ASN A 94 19.38 -10.85 -10.16
C ASN A 94 18.65 -10.17 -8.98
N LEU A 95 18.72 -8.85 -8.82
CA LEU A 95 17.93 -8.19 -7.76
C LEU A 95 16.45 -8.28 -8.11
N SER A 96 15.64 -8.73 -7.15
CA SER A 96 14.19 -8.80 -7.29
C SER A 96 13.54 -7.48 -6.88
N ILE A 97 14.30 -6.46 -6.46
CA ILE A 97 13.80 -5.10 -6.20
C ILE A 97 14.61 -4.10 -7.01
N THR A 98 13.92 -3.07 -7.49
CA THR A 98 14.54 -1.85 -7.99
C THR A 98 14.05 -0.68 -7.15
N SER A 99 14.94 0.27 -6.88
CA SER A 99 14.58 1.53 -6.24
C SER A 99 14.72 2.68 -7.24
N SER A 100 13.93 3.73 -7.02
CA SER A 100 14.29 5.06 -7.49
C SER A 100 14.78 5.88 -6.31
N LEU A 101 15.77 6.73 -6.58
CA LEU A 101 16.42 7.57 -5.59
C LEU A 101 16.15 9.04 -5.90
N SER A 102 15.80 9.81 -4.88
CA SER A 102 15.86 11.27 -5.00
C SER A 102 17.30 11.70 -4.75
N ALA A 103 17.98 12.23 -5.77
CA ALA A 103 19.41 12.57 -5.73
C ALA A 103 19.68 13.89 -4.98
N LEU A 104 19.05 14.11 -3.81
CA LEU A 104 19.25 15.37 -3.11
C LEU A 104 20.65 15.50 -2.52
N HIS A 105 21.26 14.43 -1.98
CA HIS A 105 22.65 14.43 -1.51
C HIS A 105 23.23 13.00 -1.46
N THR A 106 24.56 12.87 -1.47
CA THR A 106 25.21 11.63 -1.01
C THR A 106 24.82 11.42 0.46
N PRO A 107 24.45 10.19 0.89
CA PRO A 107 23.98 9.97 2.23
C PRO A 107 25.12 10.22 3.24
N ASP A 108 25.12 11.39 3.86
CA ASP A 108 25.83 11.59 5.12
C ASP A 108 25.13 10.76 6.20
N ASN A 109 25.92 10.09 7.03
CA ASN A 109 25.45 9.05 7.97
C ASN A 109 24.39 9.53 8.97
N ALA A 110 24.19 10.85 9.11
CA ALA A 110 23.21 11.43 10.04
C ALA A 110 21.79 11.59 9.45
N ILE A 111 21.63 11.45 8.12
CA ILE A 111 20.39 11.80 7.43
C ILE A 111 19.31 10.70 7.60
N PRO A 112 18.10 11.04 8.08
CA PRO A 112 16.97 10.12 8.12
C PRO A 112 16.62 9.61 6.72
N SER A 113 16.46 8.30 6.60
CA SER A 113 16.10 7.66 5.34
C SER A 113 14.70 7.10 5.39
N PHE A 114 13.87 7.45 4.40
CA PHE A 114 12.46 7.11 4.35
C PHE A 114 12.17 6.15 3.19
N PHE A 115 11.65 4.98 3.51
CA PHE A 115 11.35 3.91 2.57
C PHE A 115 9.85 3.81 2.35
N THR A 116 9.44 3.68 1.10
CA THR A 116 8.04 3.38 0.77
C THR A 116 7.96 2.09 -0.01
N CYS A 117 7.27 1.10 0.57
CA CYS A 117 6.84 -0.09 -0.14
C CYS A 117 5.60 0.24 -0.97
N THR A 118 5.71 0.10 -2.29
CA THR A 118 4.65 0.45 -3.22
C THR A 118 3.45 -0.49 -3.14
N GLU A 119 2.31 -0.01 -3.64
CA GLU A 119 1.07 -0.78 -3.76
C GLU A 119 1.05 -1.57 -5.08
N PRO A 120 0.11 -2.52 -5.27
CA PRO A 120 -0.05 -3.21 -6.54
C PRO A 120 -0.30 -2.19 -7.65
N PHE A 121 0.19 -2.46 -8.86
CA PHE A 121 0.12 -1.55 -10.00
C PHE A 121 0.86 -0.22 -9.84
N THR A 122 1.82 -0.13 -8.92
CA THR A 122 2.65 1.05 -8.77
C THR A 122 4.13 0.71 -8.87
N ILE A 123 4.92 1.66 -9.35
CA ILE A 123 6.38 1.57 -9.47
C ILE A 123 6.96 2.60 -8.52
N GLY A 124 8.07 2.24 -7.87
CA GLY A 124 8.77 3.17 -7.00
C GLY A 124 9.27 4.36 -7.80
N ASP A 125 8.76 5.56 -7.50
CA ASP A 125 9.19 6.83 -8.06
C ASP A 125 9.56 7.82 -6.94
N ALA A 126 10.82 8.24 -6.92
CA ALA A 126 11.41 9.19 -5.98
C ALA A 126 11.82 10.51 -6.66
N SER A 127 11.42 10.73 -7.93
CA SER A 127 11.73 11.96 -8.67
C SER A 127 11.02 13.20 -8.11
N LYS A 128 9.90 13.00 -7.39
CA LYS A 128 9.07 14.06 -6.80
C LYS A 128 8.73 13.74 -5.34
N PRO A 129 9.71 13.82 -4.43
CA PRO A 129 9.48 13.53 -3.01
C PRO A 129 8.55 14.58 -2.38
N SER A 130 7.96 14.21 -1.23
CA SER A 130 7.12 15.11 -0.45
C SER A 130 7.88 16.38 -0.05
N PRO A 131 7.27 17.58 -0.13
CA PRO A 131 7.85 18.79 0.46
C PRO A 131 8.20 18.63 1.95
N VAL A 132 7.45 17.79 2.68
CA VAL A 132 7.74 17.51 4.09
C VAL A 132 9.04 16.74 4.23
N LEU A 133 9.30 15.74 3.38
CA LEU A 133 10.55 14.98 3.40
C LEU A 133 11.73 15.86 2.99
N LEU A 134 11.54 16.71 1.96
CA LEU A 134 12.54 17.70 1.54
C LEU A 134 12.89 18.67 2.67
N SER A 135 11.89 19.18 3.41
CA SER A 135 12.11 20.10 4.54
C SER A 135 12.85 19.47 5.73
N LYS A 136 12.90 18.14 5.78
CA LYS A 136 13.60 17.36 6.81
C LYS A 136 14.93 16.82 6.32
N ASP A 137 15.35 17.22 5.12
CA ASP A 137 16.53 16.69 4.44
C ASP A 137 16.55 15.16 4.44
N ALA A 138 15.38 14.53 4.27
CA ALA A 138 15.25 13.08 4.39
C ALA A 138 15.58 12.40 3.06
N HIS A 139 16.41 11.36 3.11
CA HIS A 139 16.74 10.55 1.95
C HIS A 139 15.56 9.64 1.58
N PHE A 140 14.88 9.93 0.48
CA PHE A 140 13.66 9.21 0.08
C PHE A 140 13.97 8.08 -0.92
N ILE A 141 13.57 6.86 -0.55
CA ILE A 141 13.70 5.65 -1.36
C ILE A 141 12.32 5.07 -1.61
N SER A 142 11.95 4.98 -2.89
CA SER A 142 10.68 4.40 -3.33
C SER A 142 10.95 3.06 -4.00
N LEU A 143 10.43 1.98 -3.41
CA LEU A 143 10.74 0.60 -3.80
C LEU A 143 9.73 0.08 -4.80
N THR A 144 10.20 -0.53 -5.89
CA THR A 144 9.36 -1.39 -6.73
C THR A 144 9.45 -2.81 -6.19
N LEU A 145 8.33 -3.37 -5.74
CA LEU A 145 8.30 -4.71 -5.12
C LEU A 145 8.62 -5.85 -6.11
N PRO A 146 9.06 -7.03 -5.61
CA PRO A 146 9.44 -8.18 -6.43
C PRO A 146 8.41 -8.74 -7.39
N GLY A 147 8.69 -8.52 -8.69
CA GLY A 147 8.04 -8.99 -9.91
C GLY A 147 7.12 -7.98 -10.61
N TRP A 148 7.12 -6.72 -10.15
CA TRP A 148 6.46 -5.59 -10.77
C TRP A 148 7.43 -4.87 -11.71
N SER A 149 6.92 -4.39 -12.84
CA SER A 149 7.69 -3.67 -13.86
C SER A 149 8.92 -4.47 -14.31
N ASN A 150 10.13 -3.92 -14.14
CA ASN A 150 11.38 -4.55 -14.52
C ASN A 150 12.04 -5.37 -13.41
N THR A 151 11.35 -5.58 -12.28
CA THR A 151 11.85 -6.45 -11.22
C THR A 151 11.50 -7.91 -11.48
N SER A 152 12.31 -8.82 -10.94
CA SER A 152 12.05 -10.26 -11.00
C SER A 152 11.16 -10.69 -9.84
N PRO A 153 10.25 -11.66 -10.02
CA PRO A 153 9.58 -12.27 -8.89
C PRO A 153 10.59 -13.06 -8.03
N PRO A 154 10.27 -13.35 -6.76
CA PRO A 154 11.13 -14.18 -5.93
C PRO A 154 11.39 -15.55 -6.60
N PRO A 155 12.62 -16.10 -6.51
CA PRO A 155 12.91 -17.43 -7.00
C PRO A 155 11.98 -18.47 -6.35
N PRO A 156 11.55 -19.53 -7.07
CA PRO A 156 10.65 -20.55 -6.51
C PRO A 156 11.16 -21.25 -5.24
N SER A 157 12.47 -21.31 -5.05
CA SER A 157 13.14 -21.90 -3.88
C SER A 157 13.22 -20.96 -2.66
N THR A 158 12.81 -19.70 -2.81
CA THR A 158 12.98 -18.66 -1.79
C THR A 158 11.61 -18.09 -1.41
N SER A 159 11.29 -18.08 -0.12
CA SER A 159 10.07 -17.43 0.35
C SER A 159 10.12 -15.92 0.12
N TYR A 160 8.96 -15.29 -0.09
CA TYR A 160 8.87 -13.85 -0.36
C TYR A 160 9.56 -13.01 0.73
N ASN A 161 9.35 -13.35 2.02
CA ASN A 161 9.99 -12.64 3.13
C ASN A 161 11.52 -12.82 3.14
N ALA A 162 12.04 -14.00 2.77
CA ALA A 162 13.48 -14.23 2.70
C ALA A 162 14.12 -13.47 1.54
N CYS A 163 13.47 -13.40 0.37
CA CYS A 163 13.89 -12.60 -0.77
C CYS A 163 13.94 -11.11 -0.39
N LEU A 164 12.84 -10.60 0.16
CA LEU A 164 12.71 -9.20 0.56
C LEU A 164 13.77 -8.80 1.59
N THR A 165 13.98 -9.60 2.64
CA THR A 165 14.88 -9.25 3.76
C THR A 165 16.35 -9.47 3.43
N ARG A 166 16.72 -10.66 2.92
CA ARG A 166 18.13 -11.06 2.79
C ARG A 166 18.76 -10.62 1.49
N SER A 167 18.10 -10.83 0.35
CA SER A 167 18.69 -10.51 -0.96
C SER A 167 18.44 -9.06 -1.32
N ASP A 168 17.19 -8.60 -1.25
CA ASP A 168 16.85 -7.36 -1.91
C ASP A 168 17.14 -6.14 -1.04
N MET A 169 16.49 -6.03 0.12
CA MET A 169 16.62 -4.84 0.96
C MET A 169 17.98 -4.73 1.62
N THR A 170 18.58 -5.84 2.04
CA THR A 170 19.93 -5.81 2.59
C THR A 170 20.94 -5.39 1.52
N ALA A 171 20.90 -5.94 0.30
CA ALA A 171 21.82 -5.53 -0.76
C ALA A 171 21.61 -4.06 -1.16
N LEU A 172 20.35 -3.62 -1.25
CA LEU A 172 20.01 -2.24 -1.56
C LEU A 172 20.58 -1.27 -0.52
N LEU A 173 20.34 -1.53 0.77
CA LEU A 173 20.83 -0.68 1.85
C LEU A 173 22.36 -0.71 1.95
N THR A 174 22.99 -1.87 1.84
CA THR A 174 24.46 -1.99 1.81
C THR A 174 25.06 -1.21 0.64
N HIS A 175 24.41 -1.21 -0.52
CA HIS A 175 24.86 -0.42 -1.67
C HIS A 175 24.71 1.09 -1.41
N HIS A 176 23.60 1.54 -0.84
CA HIS A 176 23.37 2.97 -0.55
C HIS A 176 24.22 3.49 0.61
N TYR A 177 24.56 2.65 1.60
CA TYR A 177 25.29 3.01 2.82
C TYR A 177 26.62 2.26 2.93
N SER A 178 27.33 2.11 1.81
CA SER A 178 28.55 1.28 1.73
C SER A 178 29.69 1.74 2.66
N ASN A 179 29.72 3.03 2.99
CA ASN A 179 30.74 3.65 3.83
C ASN A 179 30.23 4.04 5.23
N SER A 180 28.97 3.74 5.54
CA SER A 180 28.33 4.18 6.78
C SER A 180 28.46 3.10 7.85
N ASN A 181 28.67 3.53 9.10
CA ASN A 181 28.43 2.63 10.22
C ASN A 181 26.92 2.37 10.31
N ILE A 182 26.52 1.09 10.32
CA ILE A 182 25.10 0.68 10.39
C ILE A 182 24.36 1.33 11.57
N HIS A 183 25.08 1.63 12.66
CA HIS A 183 24.52 2.24 13.86
C HIS A 183 24.11 3.71 13.69
N ASP A 184 24.64 4.40 12.69
CA ASP A 184 24.30 5.82 12.44
C ASP A 184 23.03 5.96 11.58
N ILE A 185 22.67 4.89 10.87
CA ILE A 185 21.56 4.88 9.93
C ILE A 185 20.23 4.94 10.68
N LYS A 186 19.38 5.87 10.26
CA LYS A 186 18.01 6.05 10.79
C LYS A 186 17.00 5.75 9.69
N LEU A 187 16.29 4.64 9.81
CA LEU A 187 15.31 4.18 8.81
C LEU A 187 13.88 4.44 9.29
N TYR A 188 13.05 4.99 8.40
CA TYR A 188 11.61 5.04 8.53
C TYR A 188 11.00 4.25 7.38
N ILE A 189 10.12 3.31 7.68
CA ILE A 189 9.48 2.47 6.66
C ILE A 189 8.02 2.86 6.55
N SER A 190 7.49 2.87 5.33
CA SER A 190 6.08 3.07 5.09
C SER A 190 5.56 2.08 4.05
N GLY A 191 4.27 1.78 4.15
CA GLY A 191 3.59 0.90 3.21
C GLY A 191 2.09 1.09 3.28
N GLY A 192 1.45 1.00 2.13
CA GLY A 192 0.01 1.19 1.98
C GLY A 192 -0.61 0.00 1.29
N SER A 193 -1.85 -0.34 1.63
CA SER A 193 -2.57 -1.45 1.02
C SER A 193 -1.72 -2.74 1.07
N PHE A 194 -1.44 -3.40 -0.07
CA PHE A 194 -0.53 -4.53 -0.11
C PHE A 194 0.91 -4.18 0.31
N GLY A 195 1.41 -2.99 -0.01
CA GLY A 195 2.73 -2.49 0.41
C GLY A 195 2.91 -2.42 1.94
N ALA A 196 1.81 -2.42 2.70
CA ALA A 196 1.89 -2.57 4.15
C ALA A 196 2.39 -3.96 4.59
N ALA A 197 2.21 -5.01 3.78
CA ALA A 197 2.73 -6.35 4.08
C ALA A 197 4.26 -6.41 4.05
N PRO A 198 4.98 -6.03 2.95
CA PRO A 198 6.44 -5.98 2.95
C PRO A 198 7.01 -4.99 3.98
N ALA A 199 6.35 -3.85 4.23
CA ALA A 199 6.76 -2.93 5.30
C ALA A 199 6.73 -3.60 6.68
N GLN A 200 5.68 -4.37 6.98
CA GLN A 200 5.58 -5.14 8.21
C GLN A 200 6.57 -6.31 8.26
N ILE A 201 6.83 -6.99 7.13
CA ILE A 201 7.84 -8.05 7.03
C ILE A 201 9.22 -7.50 7.39
N LEU A 202 9.63 -6.37 6.81
CA LEU A 202 10.92 -5.75 7.11
C LEU A 202 11.02 -5.32 8.58
N TYR A 203 9.92 -4.80 9.11
CA TYR A 203 9.89 -4.34 10.49
C TYR A 203 9.97 -5.48 11.51
N GLY A 204 9.26 -6.58 11.26
CA GLY A 204 9.24 -7.73 12.15
C GLY A 204 10.35 -8.75 11.88
N ALA A 205 11.17 -8.56 10.84
CA ALA A 205 12.21 -9.51 10.48
C ALA A 205 13.24 -9.69 11.60
N PRO A 206 13.63 -10.94 11.92
CA PRO A 206 14.75 -11.20 12.82
C PRO A 206 16.04 -10.52 12.35
N TYR A 207 16.83 -9.98 13.27
CA TYR A 207 18.01 -9.18 12.94
C TYR A 207 19.16 -9.98 12.29
N ASP A 208 19.16 -11.31 12.39
CA ASP A 208 20.08 -12.17 11.64
C ASP A 208 19.65 -12.33 10.17
N LYS A 209 18.38 -12.06 9.85
CA LYS A 209 17.83 -12.07 8.49
C LYS A 209 17.83 -10.68 7.87
N PHE A 210 17.59 -9.65 8.67
CA PHE A 210 17.60 -8.25 8.27
C PHE A 210 18.36 -7.40 9.30
N PRO A 211 19.69 -7.28 9.21
CA PRO A 211 20.51 -6.56 10.19
C PRO A 211 20.11 -5.09 10.35
N PHE A 212 19.69 -4.44 9.25
CA PHE A 212 19.17 -3.08 9.22
C PHE A 212 17.85 -2.90 9.97
N GLY A 213 17.21 -3.98 10.42
CA GLY A 213 16.04 -3.90 11.30
C GLY A 213 16.33 -3.12 12.58
N ARG A 214 17.58 -3.12 13.06
CA ARG A 214 18.03 -2.33 14.23
C ARG A 214 18.01 -0.82 13.99
N CYS A 215 18.04 -0.40 12.72
CA CYS A 215 18.08 0.99 12.31
C CYS A 215 16.66 1.58 12.13
N ILE A 216 15.60 0.76 12.22
CA ILE A 216 14.23 1.22 12.00
C ILE A 216 13.72 1.99 13.22
N LEU A 217 13.51 3.29 13.06
CA LEU A 217 12.97 4.17 14.10
C LEU A 217 11.44 4.24 14.09
N GLY A 218 10.80 4.01 12.94
CA GLY A 218 9.36 4.11 12.82
C GLY A 218 8.80 3.43 11.58
N VAL A 219 7.54 3.01 11.70
CA VAL A 219 6.77 2.42 10.60
C VAL A 219 5.42 3.09 10.45
N LEU A 220 5.11 3.54 9.23
CA LEU A 220 3.83 4.13 8.86
C LEU A 220 3.05 3.19 7.95
N LEU A 221 1.91 2.66 8.41
CA LEU A 221 1.08 1.76 7.63
C LEU A 221 -0.26 2.40 7.26
N MET A 222 -0.60 2.39 5.98
CA MET A 222 -1.88 2.89 5.45
C MET A 222 -2.72 1.71 4.94
N GLY A 223 -3.95 1.54 5.43
CA GLY A 223 -4.72 0.33 5.10
C GLY A 223 -4.00 -0.98 5.42
N PRO A 224 -3.43 -1.14 6.63
CA PRO A 224 -2.62 -2.30 6.92
C PRO A 224 -3.41 -3.61 6.86
N ILE A 225 -2.73 -4.63 6.33
CA ILE A 225 -3.21 -6.01 6.30
C ILE A 225 -2.43 -6.80 7.35
N SER A 226 -3.11 -7.57 8.19
CA SER A 226 -2.48 -8.51 9.11
C SER A 226 -2.15 -9.82 8.38
N PRO A 227 -1.07 -10.53 8.74
CA PRO A 227 -0.82 -11.87 8.19
C PRO A 227 -2.02 -12.78 8.45
N PHE A 228 -2.60 -13.35 7.39
CA PHE A 228 -3.88 -14.07 7.49
C PHE A 228 -3.78 -15.31 8.36
N ARG A 229 -2.60 -15.95 8.39
CA ARG A 229 -2.29 -17.09 9.27
C ARG A 229 -2.57 -16.82 10.75
N TYR A 230 -2.38 -15.59 11.22
CA TYR A 230 -2.57 -15.22 12.63
C TYR A 230 -3.92 -14.54 12.91
N HIS A 231 -4.69 -14.18 11.88
CA HIS A 231 -5.96 -13.50 12.02
C HIS A 231 -7.11 -14.42 11.61
N LYS A 232 -7.52 -15.37 12.48
CA LYS A 232 -8.52 -16.41 12.17
C LYS A 232 -9.81 -15.90 11.52
N ASP A 233 -10.27 -14.71 11.88
CA ASP A 233 -11.51 -14.11 11.40
C ASP A 233 -11.33 -13.11 10.24
N PHE A 234 -10.15 -13.05 9.62
CA PHE A 234 -9.85 -12.02 8.62
C PHE A 234 -10.86 -11.98 7.47
N ALA A 235 -11.34 -13.15 7.03
CA ALA A 235 -12.29 -13.29 5.94
C ALA A 235 -13.64 -12.64 6.24
N LYS A 236 -14.07 -12.59 7.51
CA LYS A 236 -15.37 -12.00 7.91
C LYS A 236 -15.43 -10.49 7.68
N CYS A 237 -14.27 -9.84 7.65
CA CYS A 237 -14.15 -8.38 7.46
C CYS A 237 -13.78 -8.00 6.01
N MET A 238 -13.71 -8.97 5.09
CA MET A 238 -13.40 -8.72 3.67
C MET A 238 -14.65 -8.35 2.87
N THR A 239 -14.48 -7.47 1.88
CA THR A 239 -15.46 -7.32 0.80
C THR A 239 -15.44 -8.58 -0.07
N TRP A 240 -16.52 -8.85 -0.80
CA TRP A 240 -16.57 -9.97 -1.75
C TRP A 240 -15.41 -9.94 -2.75
N SER A 241 -15.09 -8.76 -3.29
CA SER A 241 -13.94 -8.61 -4.20
C SER A 241 -12.63 -9.01 -3.53
N ASN A 242 -12.35 -8.54 -2.31
CA ASN A 242 -11.12 -8.91 -1.60
C ASN A 242 -11.09 -10.39 -1.22
N TYR A 243 -12.25 -10.96 -0.87
CA TYR A 243 -12.38 -12.37 -0.54
C TYR A 243 -11.99 -13.27 -1.72
N PHE A 244 -12.41 -12.93 -2.94
CA PHE A 244 -12.03 -13.67 -4.15
C PHE A 244 -10.63 -13.35 -4.67
N MET A 245 -10.13 -12.13 -4.45
CA MET A 245 -8.81 -11.71 -4.93
C MET A 245 -7.65 -12.10 -4.03
N THR A 246 -7.87 -12.11 -2.71
CA THR A 246 -6.81 -12.26 -1.70
C THR A 246 -7.18 -13.20 -0.56
N GLY A 247 -8.48 -13.53 -0.41
CA GLY A 247 -8.98 -14.36 0.68
C GLY A 247 -8.63 -15.84 0.54
N PRO A 248 -9.24 -16.71 1.38
CA PRO A 248 -8.99 -18.15 1.35
C PRO A 248 -9.23 -18.78 -0.02
N VAL A 249 -10.24 -18.31 -0.76
CA VAL A 249 -10.54 -18.83 -2.10
C VAL A 249 -9.39 -18.57 -3.08
N ALA A 250 -8.81 -17.37 -3.06
CA ALA A 250 -7.69 -17.05 -3.95
C ALA A 250 -6.46 -17.94 -3.67
N TYR A 251 -6.25 -18.32 -2.41
CA TYR A 251 -5.12 -19.12 -1.96
C TYR A 251 -5.32 -20.63 -2.17
N CYS A 252 -6.53 -21.15 -1.88
CA CYS A 252 -6.81 -22.59 -1.96
C CYS A 252 -7.15 -23.07 -3.38
N MET A 253 -7.54 -22.18 -4.29
CA MET A 253 -7.90 -22.56 -5.65
C MET A 253 -6.66 -22.98 -6.45
N PRO A 254 -6.64 -24.19 -7.04
CA PRO A 254 -5.49 -24.67 -7.79
C PRO A 254 -5.21 -23.74 -8.99
N PHE A 255 -3.93 -23.64 -9.35
CA PHE A 255 -3.43 -22.83 -10.46
C PHE A 255 -3.74 -21.32 -10.37
N ASN A 256 -4.16 -20.80 -9.21
CA ASN A 256 -4.60 -19.41 -9.04
C ASN A 256 -5.73 -19.01 -10.03
N LEU A 257 -6.64 -19.93 -10.35
CA LEU A 257 -7.63 -19.75 -11.43
C LEU A 257 -8.43 -18.44 -11.34
N MET A 258 -8.92 -18.09 -10.16
CA MET A 258 -9.69 -16.85 -9.94
C MET A 258 -8.86 -15.60 -10.22
N VAL A 259 -7.62 -15.57 -9.72
CA VAL A 259 -6.72 -14.44 -9.96
C VAL A 259 -6.35 -14.36 -11.44
N ARG A 260 -6.12 -15.49 -12.12
CA ARG A 260 -5.86 -15.52 -13.57
C ARG A 260 -7.04 -14.97 -14.38
N LEU A 261 -8.27 -15.34 -14.03
CA LEU A 261 -9.47 -14.80 -14.68
C LEU A 261 -9.58 -13.29 -14.49
N MET A 262 -9.35 -12.81 -13.27
CA MET A 262 -9.36 -11.39 -12.97
C MET A 262 -8.23 -10.63 -13.67
N THR A 263 -7.04 -11.23 -13.74
CA THR A 263 -5.91 -10.72 -14.54
C THR A 263 -6.30 -10.56 -16.00
N PHE A 264 -7.02 -11.51 -16.59
CA PHE A 264 -7.47 -11.39 -17.98
C PHE A 264 -8.41 -10.19 -18.19
N VAL A 265 -9.36 -9.99 -17.26
CA VAL A 265 -10.28 -8.84 -17.31
C VAL A 265 -9.51 -7.52 -17.11
N LEU A 266 -8.61 -7.47 -16.14
CA LEU A 266 -7.82 -6.27 -15.83
C LEU A 266 -6.84 -5.95 -16.96
N ALA A 267 -6.16 -6.94 -17.53
CA ALA A 267 -5.19 -6.77 -18.60
C ALA A 267 -5.79 -6.08 -19.82
N ARG A 268 -7.05 -6.36 -20.14
CA ARG A 268 -7.77 -5.64 -21.19
C ARG A 268 -8.01 -4.17 -20.84
N ARG A 269 -8.39 -3.89 -19.59
CA ARG A 269 -8.64 -2.52 -19.13
C ARG A 269 -7.38 -1.69 -19.04
N VAL A 270 -6.24 -2.28 -18.69
CA VAL A 270 -4.97 -1.56 -18.47
C VAL A 270 -3.95 -1.80 -19.59
N ALA A 271 -4.39 -2.26 -20.76
CA ALA A 271 -3.53 -2.47 -21.91
C ALA A 271 -2.95 -1.15 -22.46
N THR A 272 -3.70 -0.05 -22.31
CA THR A 272 -3.30 1.30 -22.72
C THR A 272 -3.44 2.28 -21.56
N VAL A 273 -2.78 3.43 -21.66
CA VAL A 273 -2.86 4.49 -20.64
C VAL A 273 -4.29 5.01 -20.55
N GLU A 274 -4.96 5.20 -21.68
CA GLU A 274 -6.34 5.68 -21.76
C GLU A 274 -7.31 4.69 -21.09
N GLY A 275 -7.12 3.39 -21.32
CA GLY A 275 -7.92 2.35 -20.67
C GLY A 275 -7.68 2.31 -19.16
N ALA A 276 -6.41 2.41 -18.73
CA ALA A 276 -6.05 2.44 -17.32
C ALA A 276 -6.58 3.70 -16.62
N GLU A 277 -6.58 4.85 -17.31
CA GLU A 277 -7.16 6.10 -16.80
C GLU A 277 -8.68 5.98 -16.64
N ALA A 278 -9.39 5.48 -17.66
CA ALA A 278 -10.82 5.24 -17.58
C ALA A 278 -11.17 4.28 -16.43
N PHE A 279 -10.39 3.20 -16.29
CA PHE A 279 -10.53 2.26 -15.18
C PHE A 279 -10.32 2.91 -13.82
N LEU A 280 -9.30 3.76 -13.67
CA LEU A 280 -9.03 4.50 -12.43
C LEU A 280 -10.15 5.48 -12.10
N ARG A 281 -10.67 6.20 -13.10
CA ARG A 281 -11.80 7.13 -12.90
C ARG A 281 -13.02 6.38 -12.38
N GLU A 282 -13.43 5.31 -13.07
CA GLU A 282 -14.58 4.49 -12.69
C GLU A 282 -14.43 3.88 -11.28
N THR A 283 -13.24 3.42 -10.93
CA THR A 283 -13.01 2.65 -9.69
C THR A 283 -12.65 3.48 -8.47
N VAL A 284 -11.99 4.63 -8.67
CA VAL A 284 -11.46 5.48 -7.61
C VAL A 284 -12.15 6.84 -7.61
N PHE A 285 -11.98 7.62 -8.68
CA PHE A 285 -12.35 9.04 -8.68
C PHE A 285 -13.85 9.29 -8.72
N ASP A 286 -14.60 8.51 -9.50
CA ASP A 286 -16.05 8.65 -9.62
C ASP A 286 -16.79 8.20 -8.34
N LYS A 287 -16.13 7.39 -7.53
CA LYS A 287 -16.64 6.90 -6.24
C LYS A 287 -16.30 7.80 -5.06
N MET A 288 -15.46 8.82 -5.26
CA MET A 288 -15.17 9.79 -4.22
C MET A 288 -16.46 10.51 -3.83
N ASP A 289 -16.72 10.63 -2.55
CA ASP A 289 -17.79 11.49 -2.08
C ASP A 289 -17.42 12.97 -2.27
N GLN A 290 -18.37 13.87 -2.03
CA GLN A 290 -18.18 15.30 -2.25
C GLN A 290 -17.01 15.87 -1.42
N ALA A 291 -16.85 15.42 -0.17
CA ALA A 291 -15.80 15.91 0.71
C ALA A 291 -14.41 15.40 0.27
N GLU A 292 -14.34 14.17 -0.23
CA GLU A 292 -13.13 13.58 -0.82
C GLU A 292 -12.73 14.33 -2.10
N ARG A 293 -13.69 14.64 -2.99
CA ARG A 293 -13.43 15.43 -4.22
C ARG A 293 -12.92 16.83 -3.91
N GLU A 294 -13.50 17.52 -2.94
CA GLU A 294 -13.05 18.85 -2.52
C GLU A 294 -11.65 18.81 -1.91
N THR A 295 -11.37 17.79 -1.10
CA THR A 295 -10.03 17.59 -0.51
C THR A 295 -8.99 17.31 -1.60
N PHE A 296 -9.35 16.48 -2.58
CA PHE A 296 -8.50 16.20 -3.73
C PHE A 296 -8.26 17.44 -4.59
N ALA A 297 -9.30 18.24 -4.84
CA ALA A 297 -9.18 19.49 -5.60
C ALA A 297 -8.20 20.46 -4.92
N ARG A 298 -8.36 20.71 -3.61
CA ARG A 298 -7.45 21.57 -2.84
C ARG A 298 -6.02 21.07 -2.88
N TRP A 299 -5.82 19.77 -2.69
CA TRP A 299 -4.49 19.17 -2.76
C TRP A 299 -3.85 19.34 -4.15
N ARG A 300 -4.63 19.15 -5.21
CA ARG A 300 -4.18 19.25 -6.60
C ARG A 300 -3.78 20.69 -6.93
N GLU A 301 -4.59 21.66 -6.52
CA GLU A 301 -4.31 23.10 -6.64
C GLU A 301 -3.05 23.50 -5.87
N ALA A 302 -2.91 23.05 -4.61
CA ALA A 302 -1.73 23.31 -3.79
C ALA A 302 -0.43 22.76 -4.39
N ARG A 303 -0.52 21.85 -5.37
CA ARG A 303 0.62 21.29 -6.09
C ARG A 303 0.73 21.73 -7.54
N GLY A 304 -0.10 22.68 -7.97
CA GLY A 304 -0.08 23.20 -9.33
C GLY A 304 -0.38 22.13 -10.39
N ARG A 305 -1.17 21.11 -10.06
CA ARG A 305 -1.47 19.99 -10.98
C ARG A 305 -2.72 20.26 -11.80
N ALA A 306 -2.66 19.98 -13.09
CA ALA A 306 -3.81 20.11 -13.98
C ALA A 306 -4.89 19.05 -13.66
N LEU A 307 -6.14 19.33 -14.05
CA LEU A 307 -7.23 18.35 -13.91
C LEU A 307 -6.93 17.13 -14.80
N GLY A 308 -7.04 15.92 -14.27
CA GLY A 308 -6.73 14.70 -15.01
C GLY A 308 -5.25 14.30 -15.02
N GLU A 309 -4.32 15.20 -14.70
CA GLU A 309 -2.88 14.91 -14.73
C GLU A 309 -2.52 13.80 -13.73
N THR A 310 -3.13 13.82 -12.54
CA THR A 310 -2.84 12.81 -11.51
C THR A 310 -3.34 11.44 -11.93
N GLU A 311 -4.54 11.38 -12.49
CA GLU A 311 -5.17 10.17 -13.02
C GLU A 311 -4.33 9.59 -14.15
N ARG A 312 -3.85 10.42 -15.09
CA ARG A 312 -2.98 10.00 -16.18
C ARG A 312 -1.64 9.46 -15.68
N ILE A 313 -0.99 10.14 -14.74
CA ILE A 313 0.27 9.65 -14.14
C ILE A 313 0.06 8.31 -13.41
N MET A 314 -1.08 8.14 -12.73
CA MET A 314 -1.42 6.85 -12.11
C MET A 314 -1.63 5.79 -13.19
N ALA A 315 -2.35 6.09 -14.26
CA ALA A 315 -2.59 5.17 -15.37
C ALA A 315 -1.28 4.73 -16.06
N GLU A 316 -0.37 5.65 -16.33
CA GLU A 316 0.97 5.37 -16.86
C GLU A 316 1.75 4.43 -15.94
N ASN A 317 1.68 4.64 -14.62
CA ASN A 317 2.30 3.76 -13.64
C ASN A 317 1.69 2.36 -13.64
N ILE A 318 0.35 2.23 -13.74
CA ILE A 318 -0.33 0.94 -13.84
C ILE A 318 0.18 0.18 -15.06
N VAL A 319 0.12 0.80 -16.25
CA VAL A 319 0.53 0.17 -17.52
C VAL A 319 1.99 -0.27 -17.44
N LYS A 320 2.88 0.62 -16.95
CA LYS A 320 4.30 0.32 -16.80
C LYS A 320 4.56 -0.80 -15.78
N SER A 321 3.78 -0.85 -14.70
CA SER A 321 3.90 -1.84 -13.61
C SER A 321 3.60 -3.25 -14.09
N VAL A 322 2.64 -3.43 -15.00
CA VAL A 322 2.25 -4.75 -15.55
C VAL A 322 2.84 -5.05 -16.93
N SER A 323 3.70 -4.16 -17.46
CA SER A 323 4.21 -4.25 -18.84
C SER A 323 5.03 -5.51 -19.15
N LYS A 324 5.62 -6.14 -18.13
CA LYS A 324 6.44 -7.35 -18.28
C LYS A 324 5.75 -8.61 -17.80
N SER A 325 4.98 -8.51 -16.72
CA SER A 325 4.46 -9.66 -16.01
C SER A 325 3.25 -9.29 -15.16
N TRP A 326 2.42 -10.31 -14.91
CA TRP A 326 1.30 -10.28 -13.97
C TRP A 326 1.51 -11.23 -12.79
N VAL A 327 2.70 -11.85 -12.70
CA VAL A 327 3.03 -12.85 -11.68
C VAL A 327 2.78 -12.31 -10.27
N ASP A 328 3.06 -11.03 -10.03
CA ASP A 328 2.93 -10.46 -8.69
C ASP A 328 1.52 -10.30 -8.21
N LEU A 329 0.62 -9.92 -9.11
CA LEU A 329 -0.79 -9.93 -8.78
C LEU A 329 -1.23 -11.33 -8.35
N MET A 330 -0.65 -12.38 -8.96
CA MET A 330 -0.89 -13.78 -8.58
C MET A 330 -0.15 -14.19 -7.31
N LEU A 331 0.92 -13.50 -6.90
CA LEU A 331 1.65 -13.75 -5.66
C LEU A 331 0.96 -13.14 -4.44
N ILE A 332 0.17 -12.06 -4.59
CA ILE A 332 -0.47 -11.38 -3.46
C ILE A 332 -1.16 -12.35 -2.47
N PRO A 333 -2.04 -13.28 -2.89
CA PRO A 333 -2.65 -14.22 -1.94
C PRO A 333 -1.61 -15.07 -1.22
N HIS A 334 -0.64 -15.61 -1.95
CA HIS A 334 0.43 -16.43 -1.37
C HIS A 334 1.25 -15.64 -0.34
N VAL A 335 1.57 -14.38 -0.61
CA VAL A 335 2.29 -13.52 0.32
C VAL A 335 1.45 -13.27 1.58
N LEU A 336 0.16 -12.92 1.44
CA LEU A 336 -0.71 -12.59 2.58
C LEU A 336 -1.04 -13.81 3.47
N HIS A 337 -1.03 -15.02 2.90
CA HIS A 337 -1.21 -16.29 3.63
C HIS A 337 0.10 -16.93 4.10
N SER A 338 1.26 -16.45 3.63
CA SER A 338 2.56 -17.03 3.99
C SER A 338 3.00 -16.68 5.41
N ASP A 339 4.05 -17.37 5.86
CA ASP A 339 4.77 -16.98 7.08
C ASP A 339 5.63 -15.75 6.81
N TRP A 340 5.32 -14.64 7.49
CA TRP A 340 6.08 -13.41 7.37
C TRP A 340 7.41 -13.46 8.14
N GLY A 341 7.66 -14.52 8.91
CA GLY A 341 8.87 -14.71 9.71
C GLY A 341 8.82 -14.06 11.09
N PHE A 342 7.65 -13.58 11.49
CA PHE A 342 7.37 -13.05 12.82
C PHE A 342 5.89 -13.22 13.17
N ARG A 343 5.57 -13.20 14.45
CA ARG A 343 4.19 -13.13 14.92
C ARG A 343 3.84 -11.71 15.37
N PRO A 344 2.74 -11.11 14.87
CA PRO A 344 2.39 -9.74 15.24
C PRO A 344 2.18 -9.50 16.74
N ASP A 345 1.79 -10.53 17.51
CA ASP A 345 1.62 -10.47 18.95
C ASP A 345 2.94 -10.49 19.75
N GLU A 346 4.04 -10.87 19.10
CA GLU A 346 5.40 -10.84 19.68
C GLU A 346 6.10 -9.50 19.44
N LEU A 347 5.58 -8.68 18.52
CA LEU A 347 6.07 -7.31 18.36
C LEU A 347 5.66 -6.49 19.59
N ASN A 348 6.64 -5.98 20.33
CA ASN A 348 6.46 -5.12 21.51
C ASN A 348 5.76 -3.76 21.24
N ILE A 349 5.22 -3.60 20.03
CA ILE A 349 4.53 -2.41 19.56
C ILE A 349 3.03 -2.71 19.52
N LEU A 350 2.28 -1.88 20.24
CA LEU A 350 0.85 -2.03 20.50
C LEU A 350 0.03 -1.67 19.24
N VAL A 351 0.14 -2.47 18.18
CA VAL A 351 -0.66 -2.30 16.95
C VAL A 351 -1.96 -3.09 17.08
N ARG A 352 -2.90 -2.58 17.87
CA ARG A 352 -4.28 -3.11 17.87
C ARG A 352 -5.05 -2.57 16.67
N MET A 353 -5.09 -3.33 15.57
CA MET A 353 -5.96 -3.01 14.43
C MET A 353 -7.41 -3.37 14.74
N SER A 354 -8.35 -2.41 14.62
CA SER A 354 -9.79 -2.72 14.72
C SER A 354 -10.32 -3.28 13.38
N CYS A 355 -11.29 -4.21 13.40
CA CYS A 355 -11.90 -4.74 12.16
C CYS A 355 -12.65 -3.66 11.36
N SER A 356 -13.22 -2.67 12.05
CA SER A 356 -14.04 -1.59 11.46
C SER A 356 -13.26 -0.68 10.51
N GLN A 357 -11.96 -0.50 10.70
CA GLN A 357 -11.16 0.36 9.83
C GLN A 357 -10.86 -0.29 8.46
N ARG A 358 -11.00 -1.62 8.30
CA ARG A 358 -10.39 -2.36 7.18
C ARG A 358 -11.24 -2.51 5.92
N ALA A 359 -12.57 -2.36 5.99
CA ALA A 359 -13.46 -2.67 4.86
C ALA A 359 -13.55 -1.62 3.73
N ARG A 360 -12.95 -0.43 3.89
CA ARG A 360 -12.92 0.63 2.85
C ARG A 360 -11.51 0.96 2.34
N MET A 361 -10.46 0.33 2.87
CA MET A 361 -9.11 0.90 2.81
C MET A 361 -8.20 0.46 1.64
N ILE A 362 -8.56 -0.58 0.86
CA ILE A 362 -7.71 -0.99 -0.28
C ILE A 362 -7.70 0.07 -1.40
N TRP A 363 -8.77 0.87 -1.52
CA TRP A 363 -8.91 1.87 -2.59
C TRP A 363 -8.67 3.31 -2.14
N VAL A 364 -8.93 3.63 -0.86
CA VAL A 364 -8.67 4.97 -0.27
C VAL A 364 -7.18 5.15 0.11
N GLY A 365 -6.46 4.04 0.36
CA GLY A 365 -5.00 4.05 0.63
C GLY A 365 -4.18 4.65 -0.52
N LEU A 366 -4.54 4.30 -1.76
CA LEU A 366 -3.96 4.84 -2.99
C LEU A 366 -4.03 6.38 -3.07
N MET A 367 -5.07 6.95 -2.43
CA MET A 367 -5.30 8.40 -2.38
C MET A 367 -4.54 9.05 -1.23
N LEU A 368 -4.52 8.45 -0.04
CA LEU A 368 -3.89 9.02 1.16
C LEU A 368 -2.35 9.01 1.12
N MET A 369 -1.73 8.05 0.42
CA MET A 369 -0.27 8.04 0.22
C MET A 369 0.23 9.28 -0.54
N ARG A 370 -0.55 9.78 -1.51
CA ARG A 370 -0.21 10.99 -2.27
C ARG A 370 -0.80 12.26 -1.69
N LEU A 371 -1.70 12.19 -0.71
CA LEU A 371 -2.07 13.37 0.08
C LEU A 371 -0.99 13.71 1.13
N SER A 372 -0.11 12.76 1.49
CA SER A 372 1.00 12.95 2.44
C SER A 372 2.39 13.03 1.77
N VAL A 373 2.59 12.38 0.61
CA VAL A 373 3.71 12.64 -0.31
C VAL A 373 3.31 13.69 -1.29
#